data_AF-Q5B5U0-F1
#
_entry.id   AF-Q5B5U0-F1
#
_cell.length_a   1.000
_cell.length_b   1.000
_cell.length_c   1.000
_cell.angle_alpha   90.00
_cell.angle_beta   90.00
_cell.angle_gamma   90.00
#
_symmetry.space_group_name_H-M   'P 1'
#
loop_
_entity.id
_entity.type
_entity.pdbx_description
1 polymer ?
#
loop_
_entity_poly.entity_id
_entity_poly.type
_entity_poly.pdbx_seq_one_letter_code
_entity_poly.pdbx_strand_id
1 'polypeptide(L)'
;MADKLRTLQNLEAQQARYIGTGHADTTKHEFLNNIVRDSYASYIGHPPLLGYMALGMGESREKVRAMMVEKMVRGVGAPPESSALRRETKGFDIRQDTFPPDEKRYGRFNQ
;
A
#
# COMPACT_ATOMS: atom_id res chain seq x y z
N MET A 1 21.82 -24.05 22.22
CA MET A 1 22.08 -23.50 20.86
C MET A 1 21.29 -24.25 19.78
N ALA A 2 21.00 -25.54 19.95
CA ALA A 2 20.19 -26.32 18.98
C ALA A 2 18.78 -25.75 18.75
N ASP A 3 18.11 -25.26 19.81
CA ASP A 3 16.75 -24.72 19.68
C ASP A 3 16.69 -23.43 18.87
N LYS A 4 17.71 -22.55 19.01
CA LYS A 4 17.81 -21.33 18.20
C LYS A 4 17.98 -21.63 16.71
N LEU A 5 18.75 -22.68 16.39
CA LEU A 5 18.94 -23.11 15.00
C LEU A 5 17.66 -23.71 14.42
N ARG A 6 16.95 -24.51 15.21
CA ARG A 6 15.64 -25.06 14.82
C ARG A 6 14.59 -23.98 14.60
N THR A 7 14.56 -22.95 15.44
CA THR A 7 13.63 -21.82 15.26
C THR A 7 13.92 -21.04 13.98
N LEU A 8 15.19 -20.84 13.62
CA LEU A 8 15.57 -20.16 12.38
C LEU A 8 15.18 -20.97 11.15
N GLN A 9 15.46 -22.28 11.14
CA GLN A 9 15.05 -23.16 10.04
C GLN A 9 13.52 -23.21 9.85
N ASN A 10 12.77 -23.24 10.95
CA ASN A 10 11.31 -23.19 10.88
C ASN A 10 10.80 -21.85 10.35
N LEU A 11 11.49 -20.75 10.67
CA LEU A 11 11.15 -19.42 10.20
C LEU A 11 11.43 -19.27 8.70
N GLU A 12 12.59 -19.73 8.22
CA GLU A 12 12.92 -19.77 6.78
C GLU A 12 11.94 -20.66 6.00
N ALA A 13 11.56 -21.82 6.56
CA ALA A 13 10.57 -22.69 5.95
C ALA A 13 9.18 -22.04 5.86
N GLN A 14 8.79 -21.23 6.84
CA GLN A 14 7.55 -20.46 6.78
C GLN A 14 7.64 -19.29 5.80
N GLN A 15 8.80 -18.62 5.73
CA GLN A 15 9.04 -17.53 4.79
C GLN A 15 8.99 -17.99 3.33
N ALA A 16 9.47 -19.21 3.05
CA ALA A 16 9.37 -19.81 1.72
C ALA A 16 7.92 -20.17 1.32
N ARG A 17 7.04 -20.41 2.29
CA ARG A 17 5.64 -20.84 2.04
C ARG A 17 4.67 -19.66 1.98
N TYR A 18 4.85 -18.68 2.85
CA TYR A 18 3.91 -17.57 3.02
C TYR A 18 4.53 -16.26 2.55
N ILE A 19 4.01 -15.78 1.42
CA ILE A 19 4.37 -14.48 0.85
C ILE A 19 3.91 -13.39 1.82
N GLY A 20 4.74 -12.37 2.03
CA GLY A 20 4.44 -11.26 2.93
C GLY A 20 4.99 -11.41 4.35
N THR A 21 5.66 -12.52 4.65
CA THR A 21 6.40 -12.70 5.90
C THR A 21 7.63 -11.78 5.93
N GLY A 22 7.67 -10.89 6.93
CA GLY A 22 8.78 -9.94 7.11
C GLY A 22 10.02 -10.57 7.77
N HIS A 23 11.13 -9.85 7.68
CA HIS A 23 12.35 -10.04 8.46
C HIS A 23 12.76 -8.70 9.12
N ALA A 24 13.75 -8.73 10.02
CA ALA A 24 14.18 -7.52 10.75
C ALA A 24 14.64 -6.37 9.82
N ASP A 25 15.14 -6.71 8.63
CA ASP A 25 15.64 -5.74 7.64
C ASP A 25 14.62 -5.46 6.52
N THR A 26 13.34 -5.79 6.69
CA THR A 26 12.31 -5.48 5.68
C THR A 26 12.15 -3.97 5.54
N THR A 27 12.27 -3.48 4.31
CA THR A 27 12.17 -2.04 4.05
C THR A 27 10.71 -1.57 4.15
N LYS A 28 10.52 -0.28 4.47
CA LYS A 28 9.18 0.33 4.47
C LYS A 28 8.46 0.13 3.13
N HIS A 29 9.20 0.14 2.01
CA HIS A 29 8.65 -0.06 0.68
C HIS A 29 8.10 -1.48 0.50
N GLU A 30 8.87 -2.51 0.87
CA GLU A 30 8.44 -3.90 0.77
C GLU A 30 7.22 -4.18 1.66
N PHE A 31 7.22 -3.66 2.89
CA PHE A 31 6.10 -3.82 3.82
C PHE A 31 4.81 -3.17 3.28
N LEU A 32 4.89 -1.92 2.81
CA LEU A 32 3.74 -1.23 2.22
C LEU A 32 3.25 -1.93 0.94
N ASN A 33 4.17 -2.45 0.13
CA ASN A 33 3.80 -3.17 -1.10
C ASN A 33 3.03 -4.46 -0.79
N ASN A 34 3.40 -5.17 0.28
CA ASN A 34 2.64 -6.34 0.74
C ASN A 34 1.24 -5.95 1.22
N ILE A 35 1.11 -4.89 2.03
CA ILE A 35 -0.21 -4.39 2.50
C ILE A 35 -1.13 -4.02 1.32
N VAL A 36 -0.59 -3.31 0.33
CA VAL A 36 -1.38 -2.87 -0.83
C VAL A 36 -1.84 -4.06 -1.66
N ARG A 37 -0.99 -5.07 -1.86
CA ARG A 37 -1.36 -6.31 -2.54
C ARG A 37 -2.45 -7.07 -1.77
N ASP A 38 -2.34 -7.18 -0.45
CA ASP A 38 -3.33 -7.88 0.37
C ASP A 38 -4.69 -7.15 0.34
N SER A 39 -4.66 -5.82 0.31
CA SER A 39 -5.86 -4.98 0.18
C SER A 39 -6.55 -5.22 -1.17
N TYR A 40 -5.82 -5.17 -2.29
CA TYR A 40 -6.38 -5.44 -3.62
C TYR A 40 -6.87 -6.88 -3.78
N ALA A 41 -6.14 -7.86 -3.23
CA ALA A 41 -6.57 -9.25 -3.21
C ALA A 41 -7.91 -9.42 -2.49
N SER A 42 -8.09 -8.72 -1.36
CA SER A 42 -9.34 -8.72 -0.60
C SER A 42 -10.50 -8.09 -1.37
N TYR A 43 -10.25 -7.01 -2.12
CA TYR A 43 -11.26 -6.36 -2.96
C TYR A 43 -11.75 -7.26 -4.10
N ILE A 44 -10.86 -8.04 -4.71
CA ILE A 44 -11.18 -8.97 -5.79
C ILE A 44 -11.85 -10.25 -5.26
N GLY A 45 -11.41 -10.73 -4.09
CA GLY A 45 -11.86 -11.96 -3.46
C GLY A 45 -13.27 -11.88 -2.87
N HIS A 46 -13.74 -10.70 -2.46
CA HIS A 46 -15.08 -10.51 -1.89
C HIS A 46 -16.06 -9.92 -2.92
N PRO A 47 -17.02 -10.70 -3.44
CA PRO A 47 -18.02 -10.21 -4.39
C PRO A 47 -18.80 -8.96 -3.97
N PRO A 48 -19.21 -8.76 -2.69
CA PRO A 48 -19.93 -7.55 -2.30
C PRO A 48 -19.03 -6.30 -2.33
N LEU A 49 -17.76 -6.44 -1.95
CA LEU A 49 -16.81 -5.35 -1.92
C LEU A 49 -16.43 -4.91 -3.33
N LEU A 50 -16.26 -5.86 -4.25
CA LEU A 50 -16.09 -5.58 -5.66
C LEU A 50 -17.30 -4.84 -6.25
N GLY A 51 -18.52 -5.26 -5.88
CA GLY A 51 -19.75 -4.60 -6.30
C GLY A 51 -19.82 -3.15 -5.82
N TYR A 52 -19.45 -2.91 -4.55
CA TYR A 52 -19.39 -1.56 -3.98
C TYR A 52 -18.39 -0.66 -4.73
N MET A 53 -17.19 -1.16 -5.02
CA MET A 53 -16.18 -0.44 -5.80
C MET A 53 -16.64 -0.17 -7.24
N ALA A 54 -17.28 -1.13 -7.88
CA ALA A 54 -17.80 -0.99 -9.24
C ALA A 54 -18.93 0.05 -9.34
N LEU A 55 -19.82 0.09 -8.34
CA LEU A 55 -20.83 1.13 -8.23
C LEU A 55 -20.21 2.52 -8.03
N GLY A 56 -19.19 2.64 -7.17
CA GLY A 56 -18.50 3.91 -6.92
C GLY A 56 -17.74 4.46 -8.13
N MET A 57 -17.21 3.59 -9.00
CA MET A 57 -16.50 3.98 -10.22
C MET A 57 -17.40 4.02 -11.47
N GLY A 58 -18.62 3.48 -11.41
CA GLY A 58 -19.52 3.42 -12.56
C GLY A 58 -19.06 2.49 -13.69
N GLU A 59 -18.16 1.55 -13.41
CA GLU A 59 -17.60 0.63 -14.39
C GLU A 59 -18.13 -0.80 -14.22
N SER A 60 -17.95 -1.64 -15.26
CA SER A 60 -18.29 -3.06 -15.14
C SER A 60 -17.39 -3.76 -14.10
N ARG A 61 -17.96 -4.75 -13.40
CA ARG A 61 -17.25 -5.50 -12.35
C ARG A 61 -15.95 -6.14 -12.85
N GLU A 62 -15.92 -6.56 -14.11
CA GLU A 62 -14.76 -7.19 -14.75
C GLU A 62 -13.65 -6.18 -15.06
N LYS A 63 -14.01 -4.96 -15.51
CA LYS A 63 -13.03 -3.87 -15.73
C LYS A 63 -12.38 -3.46 -14.42
N VAL A 64 -13.18 -3.33 -13.36
CA VAL A 64 -12.66 -3.02 -12.02
C VAL A 64 -11.74 -4.14 -11.52
N ARG A 65 -12.07 -5.41 -11.75
CA ARG A 65 -11.16 -6.52 -11.41
C ARG A 65 -9.83 -6.41 -12.16
N ALA A 66 -9.86 -6.20 -13.46
CA ALA A 66 -8.65 -6.06 -14.27
C ALA A 66 -7.79 -4.89 -13.78
N MET A 67 -8.41 -3.72 -13.56
CA MET A 67 -7.73 -2.53 -13.03
C MET A 67 -7.07 -2.79 -11.66
N MET A 68 -7.77 -3.47 -10.76
CA MET A 68 -7.23 -3.79 -9.43
C MET A 68 -6.05 -4.77 -9.52
N VAL A 69 -6.10 -5.77 -10.41
CA VAL A 69 -4.99 -6.70 -10.66
C VAL A 69 -3.78 -5.98 -11.26
N GLU A 70 -3.98 -5.08 -12.23
CA GLU A 70 -2.90 -4.30 -12.83
C GLU A 70 -2.19 -3.42 -11.79
N LYS A 71 -2.95 -2.82 -10.87
CA LYS A 71 -2.42 -2.02 -9.77
C LYS A 71 -1.59 -2.84 -8.75
N MET A 72 -1.73 -4.16 -8.69
CA MET A 72 -0.93 -5.02 -7.80
C MET A 72 0.54 -5.16 -8.22
N VAL A 73 0.87 -4.88 -9.49
CA VAL A 73 2.24 -5.05 -10.02
C VAL A 73 3.19 -4.01 -9.42
N ARG A 74 2.76 -2.75 -9.28
CA ARG A 74 3.53 -1.64 -8.70
C ARG A 74 2.66 -0.72 -7.84
N GLY A 75 2.00 -1.28 -6.84
CA GLY A 75 1.05 -0.52 -6.00
C GLY A 75 1.66 0.69 -5.28
N VAL A 76 2.92 0.59 -4.86
CA VAL A 76 3.64 1.66 -4.10
C VAL A 76 4.65 2.42 -4.97
N GLY A 77 4.60 2.24 -6.29
CA GLY A 77 5.56 2.86 -7.22
C GLY A 77 6.94 2.21 -7.22
N ALA A 78 7.89 2.84 -7.92
CA ALA A 78 9.26 2.34 -8.01
C ALA A 78 9.93 2.31 -6.63
N PRO A 79 10.75 1.28 -6.32
CA PRO A 79 11.48 1.23 -5.07
C PRO A 79 12.35 2.50 -4.93
N PRO A 80 12.45 3.07 -3.71
CA PRO A 80 13.24 4.28 -3.50
C PRO A 80 14.69 4.02 -3.89
N GLU A 81 15.23 4.84 -4.79
CA GLU A 81 16.67 4.84 -5.06
C GLU A 81 17.42 5.15 -3.77
N SER A 82 18.47 4.39 -3.47
CA SER A 82 19.34 4.58 -2.28
C SER A 82 19.96 5.98 -2.18
N SER A 83 19.80 6.82 -3.21
CA SER A 83 20.20 8.23 -3.27
C SER A 83 19.21 9.20 -2.60
N ALA A 84 17.98 8.79 -2.27
CA ALA A 84 16.97 9.66 -1.67
C ALA A 84 17.17 9.91 -0.16
N LEU A 85 17.94 9.05 0.52
CA LEU A 85 18.29 9.15 1.95
C LEU A 85 19.07 10.43 2.33
N ARG A 86 19.47 11.27 1.35
CA ARG A 86 20.17 12.53 1.61
C ARG A 86 19.27 13.76 1.73
N ARG A 87 17.96 13.67 1.44
CA ARG A 87 17.08 14.87 1.42
C ARG A 87 16.39 15.19 2.75
N GLU A 88 16.34 14.26 3.71
CA GLU A 88 15.58 14.44 4.96
C GLU A 88 16.35 15.12 6.12
N THR A 89 17.34 15.97 5.82
CA THR A 89 17.95 16.85 6.84
C THR A 89 17.33 18.25 6.90
N LYS A 90 16.24 18.51 6.16
CA LYS A 90 15.49 19.77 6.32
C LYS A 90 14.18 19.49 7.04
N GLY A 91 14.03 20.17 8.17
CA GLY A 91 13.05 19.94 9.22
C GLY A 91 11.62 19.74 8.74
N PHE A 92 10.97 18.76 9.37
CA PHE A 92 9.53 18.58 9.39
C PHE A 92 8.90 19.74 10.17
N ASP A 93 8.29 20.68 9.45
CA ASP A 93 7.70 21.90 10.00
C ASP A 93 6.17 21.76 10.03
N ILE A 94 5.62 21.53 11.22
CA ILE A 94 4.23 21.08 11.48
C ILE A 94 3.17 22.08 10.97
N ARG A 95 3.56 23.29 10.56
CA ARG A 95 2.66 24.37 10.14
C ARG A 95 2.31 24.38 8.65
N GLN A 96 3.06 23.69 7.79
CA GLN A 96 2.89 23.82 6.33
C GLN A 96 2.29 22.57 5.66
N ASP A 97 2.44 21.39 6.26
CA ASP A 97 2.11 20.12 5.59
C ASP A 97 0.76 19.51 6.03
N THR A 98 0.05 20.12 6.97
CA THR A 98 -1.33 19.70 7.30
C THR A 98 -2.33 20.51 6.49
N PHE A 99 -2.97 19.81 5.54
CA PHE A 99 -4.17 20.22 4.79
C PHE A 99 -3.99 21.46 3.88
N PRO A 100 -4.03 21.33 2.54
CA PRO A 100 -4.21 22.49 1.69
C PRO A 100 -5.57 23.13 2.04
N PRO A 101 -5.63 24.44 2.36
CA PRO A 101 -6.91 25.11 2.53
C PRO A 101 -7.65 25.11 1.18
N ASP A 102 -8.76 24.36 1.11
CA ASP A 102 -9.70 24.34 0.00
C ASP A 102 -10.46 25.68 -0.11
N GLU A 103 -9.75 26.73 -0.52
CA GLU A 103 -10.31 28.09 -0.64
C GLU A 103 -11.08 28.31 -1.96
N LYS A 104 -11.33 27.25 -2.75
CA LYS A 104 -11.97 27.37 -4.07
C LYS A 104 -13.24 26.55 -4.28
N ARG A 105 -13.90 26.06 -3.23
CA ARG A 105 -15.12 25.24 -3.40
C ARG A 105 -16.42 25.81 -2.81
N TYR A 106 -16.41 26.96 -2.15
CA TYR A 106 -17.64 27.64 -1.74
C TYR A 106 -17.56 29.15 -2.00
N GLY A 107 -18.09 29.55 -3.16
CA GLY A 107 -18.15 30.95 -3.58
C GLY A 107 -19.17 31.16 -4.69
N ARG A 108 -20.44 30.87 -4.41
CA ARG A 108 -21.62 31.47 -5.07
C ARG A 108 -22.89 31.08 -4.33
N PHE A 109 -23.11 31.67 -3.17
CA PHE A 109 -24.45 31.83 -2.59
C PHE A 109 -24.46 33.13 -1.77
N ASN A 110 -25.36 34.02 -2.16
CA ASN A 110 -25.78 35.31 -1.59
C ASN A 110 -25.19 36.61 -2.16
N GLN A 111 -26.12 37.33 -2.80
CA GLN A 111 -26.13 38.66 -3.44
C GLN A 111 -25.66 38.72 -4.89
#